data_AF-A0A1H2SQJ0-F1
#
_entry.id   AF-A0A1H2SQJ0-F1
#
_cell.length_a   1.000
_cell.length_b   1.000
_cell.length_c   1.000
_cell.angle_alpha   90.00
_cell.angle_beta   90.00
_cell.angle_gamma   90.00
#
_symmetry.space_group_name_H-M   'P 1'
#
loop_
_entity.id
_entity.type
_entity.pdbx_description
1 polymer ?
#
loop_
_entity_poly.entity_id
_entity_poly.type
_entity_poly.pdbx_seq_one_letter_code
_entity_poly.pdbx_strand_id
1 'polypeptide(L)'
;MRDDVAHIEVIIRNSEPIELLDFTASLTGIAREHELRLKERSPRIEVDQTRLLIVDIRKGSIVLELLPILAPIISTAEMTNTAVDFVSHMKRVFGQLRQPGGRAEGATTAQLKNLNDTVQTVANDSNGELFIAARYQNGEVIQELVINKNEAAIISENATSQRKEIEATGSAKLSRVLMRLHQSSVDDLKVGRKTSEKGIVERVDLKPRALIYASDLAGQRIKDEILKDDGNPFQKGFVVDLDVETVGGKPRAYRILAVHEVIDLDEDD
;
A
#
# COMPACT_ATOMS: atom_id res chain seq x y z
N MET A 1 20.69 -30.90 18.51
CA MET A 1 20.44 -30.70 17.06
C MET A 1 19.31 -29.70 16.77
N ARG A 2 18.88 -28.88 17.75
CA ARG A 2 17.94 -27.76 17.53
C ARG A 2 18.64 -26.40 17.45
N ASP A 3 19.91 -26.32 17.84
CA ASP A 3 20.65 -25.08 18.00
C ASP A 3 21.01 -24.37 16.67
N ASP A 4 20.88 -25.04 15.52
CA ASP A 4 21.27 -24.53 14.20
C ASP A 4 20.15 -23.80 13.44
N VAL A 5 18.95 -23.68 14.00
CA VAL A 5 17.82 -22.99 13.34
C VAL A 5 17.80 -21.53 13.77
N ALA A 6 17.96 -20.62 12.80
CA ALA A 6 17.84 -19.19 13.08
C ALA A 6 16.37 -18.74 13.14
N HIS A 7 16.10 -17.79 14.02
CA HIS A 7 14.82 -17.11 14.15
C HIS A 7 14.99 -15.60 13.90
N ILE A 8 13.88 -14.91 13.69
CA ILE A 8 13.87 -13.44 13.61
C ILE A 8 13.56 -12.91 15.01
N GLU A 9 14.45 -12.10 15.56
CA GLU A 9 14.26 -11.38 16.81
C GLU A 9 13.92 -9.92 16.48
N VAL A 10 12.81 -9.41 17.00
CA VAL A 10 12.45 -7.99 16.93
C VAL A 10 12.38 -7.45 18.35
N ILE A 11 13.16 -6.40 18.63
CA ILE A 11 13.11 -5.70 19.92
C ILE A 11 12.68 -4.26 19.69
N ILE A 12 11.57 -3.85 20.30
CA ILE A 12 11.14 -2.46 20.37
C ILE A 12 11.41 -1.96 21.78
N ARG A 13 12.33 -1.01 21.91
CA ARG A 13 12.61 -0.32 23.18
C ARG A 13 11.85 0.99 23.22
N ASN A 14 11.17 1.24 24.33
CA ASN A 14 10.37 2.43 24.56
C ASN A 14 10.60 2.97 25.96
N SER A 15 10.61 4.29 26.08
CA SER A 15 10.73 5.02 27.34
C SER A 15 9.39 5.57 27.83
N GLU A 16 8.40 5.66 26.94
CA GLU A 16 7.05 6.13 27.21
C GLU A 16 6.01 5.02 26.94
N PRO A 17 4.80 5.09 27.54
CA PRO A 17 3.72 4.18 27.20
C PRO A 17 3.40 4.23 25.70
N ILE A 18 3.30 3.07 25.05
CA ILE A 18 2.95 2.97 23.64
C ILE A 18 1.43 2.84 23.49
N GLU A 19 0.84 3.60 22.57
CA GLU A 19 -0.54 3.44 22.14
C GLU A 19 -0.77 2.04 21.54
N LEU A 20 -1.81 1.33 22.00
CA LEU A 20 -2.06 -0.06 21.59
C LEU A 20 -2.24 -0.18 20.07
N LEU A 21 -2.87 0.81 19.43
CA LEU A 21 -3.09 0.82 17.99
C LEU A 21 -1.78 1.01 17.21
N ASP A 22 -0.86 1.84 17.70
CA ASP A 22 0.44 2.05 17.08
C ASP A 22 1.31 0.80 17.21
N PHE A 23 1.30 0.17 18.38
CA PHE A 23 2.01 -1.08 18.61
C PHE A 23 1.50 -2.19 17.66
N THR A 24 0.19 -2.37 17.58
CA THR A 24 -0.42 -3.38 16.70
C THR A 24 -0.17 -3.07 15.21
N ALA A 25 -0.10 -1.80 14.82
CA ALA A 25 0.29 -1.39 13.48
C ALA A 25 1.75 -1.78 13.18
N SER A 26 2.69 -1.55 14.09
CA SER A 26 4.09 -1.94 13.93
C SER A 26 4.25 -3.46 13.78
N LEU A 27 3.57 -4.25 14.61
CA LEU A 27 3.53 -5.71 14.47
C LEU A 27 2.97 -6.15 13.11
N THR A 28 1.88 -5.51 12.68
CA THR A 28 1.21 -5.82 11.42
C THR A 28 2.09 -5.48 10.21
N GLY A 29 2.83 -4.37 10.26
CA GLY A 29 3.79 -3.97 9.23
C GLY A 29 4.88 -5.02 9.04
N ILE A 30 5.49 -5.47 10.14
CA ILE A 30 6.51 -6.53 10.14
C ILE A 30 5.96 -7.83 9.53
N ALA A 31 4.78 -8.25 9.96
CA ALA A 31 4.14 -9.46 9.45
C ALA A 31 3.91 -9.39 7.92
N ARG A 32 3.38 -8.27 7.42
CA ARG A 32 3.10 -8.09 5.99
C ARG A 32 4.34 -8.04 5.13
N GLU A 33 5.41 -7.37 5.58
CA GLU A 33 6.68 -7.35 4.83
C GLU A 33 7.31 -8.73 4.73
N HIS A 34 7.25 -9.52 5.80
CA HIS A 34 7.71 -10.91 5.78
C HIS A 34 6.92 -11.76 4.77
N GLU A 35 5.59 -11.67 4.80
CA GLU A 35 4.71 -12.37 3.85
C GLU A 35 4.99 -11.97 2.39
N LEU A 36 5.14 -10.67 2.11
CA LEU A 36 5.46 -10.16 0.78
C LEU A 36 6.81 -10.71 0.30
N ARG A 37 7.83 -10.67 1.15
CA ARG A 37 9.16 -11.16 0.81
C ARG A 37 9.19 -12.66 0.52
N LEU A 38 8.43 -13.45 1.29
CA LEU A 38 8.36 -14.88 1.07
C LEU A 38 7.68 -15.23 -0.26
N LYS A 39 6.59 -14.54 -0.61
CA LYS A 39 5.92 -14.71 -1.91
C LYS A 39 6.83 -14.43 -3.09
N GLU A 40 7.66 -13.38 -3.01
CA GLU A 40 8.62 -13.04 -4.06
C GLU A 40 9.65 -14.15 -4.30
N ARG A 41 10.17 -14.75 -3.21
CA ARG A 41 11.25 -15.75 -3.28
C ARG A 41 10.74 -17.15 -3.61
N SER A 42 9.58 -17.50 -3.06
CA SER A 42 9.02 -18.85 -3.13
C SER A 42 7.53 -18.79 -3.48
N PRO A 43 7.17 -18.52 -4.76
CA PRO A 43 5.77 -18.36 -5.19
C PRO A 43 4.89 -19.60 -4.98
N ARG A 44 5.49 -20.75 -4.68
CA ARG A 44 4.82 -22.04 -4.44
C ARG A 44 4.39 -22.24 -2.98
N ILE A 45 4.86 -21.39 -2.06
CA ILE A 45 4.51 -21.48 -0.64
C ILE A 45 3.22 -20.69 -0.45
N GLU A 46 2.15 -21.37 -0.03
CA GLU A 46 0.90 -20.71 0.31
C GLU A 46 1.08 -19.90 1.60
N VAL A 47 0.47 -18.70 1.63
CA VAL A 47 0.66 -17.70 2.71
C VAL A 47 0.17 -18.22 4.05
N ASP A 48 -0.88 -19.03 4.02
CA ASP A 48 -1.48 -19.68 5.19
C ASP A 48 -0.55 -20.69 5.86
N GLN A 49 0.51 -21.12 5.17
CA GLN A 49 1.55 -21.99 5.71
C GLN A 49 2.65 -21.21 6.46
N THR A 50 2.63 -19.87 6.44
CA THR A 50 3.66 -19.03 7.05
C THR A 50 3.06 -18.14 8.13
N ARG A 51 3.55 -18.26 9.37
CA ARG A 51 3.05 -17.47 10.50
C ARG A 51 4.22 -16.91 11.30
N LEU A 52 4.16 -15.63 11.64
CA LEU A 52 5.02 -15.04 12.69
C LEU A 52 4.26 -15.13 14.02
N LEU A 53 4.88 -15.72 15.03
CA LEU A 53 4.30 -15.90 16.36
C LEU A 53 5.01 -15.01 17.36
N ILE A 54 4.29 -14.51 18.36
CA ILE A 54 4.87 -13.79 19.49
C ILE A 54 5.17 -14.82 20.59
N VAL A 55 6.43 -14.93 21.01
CA VAL A 55 6.86 -15.92 22.01
C VAL A 55 6.94 -15.33 23.42
N ASP A 56 7.32 -14.06 23.58
CA ASP A 56 7.46 -13.39 24.88
C ASP A 56 7.11 -11.89 24.75
N ILE A 57 6.73 -11.22 25.85
CA ILE A 57 6.58 -9.75 25.91
C ILE A 57 7.06 -9.30 27.29
N ARG A 58 8.10 -8.46 27.36
CA ARG A 58 8.73 -8.04 28.63
C ARG A 58 8.46 -6.56 28.95
N LYS A 59 8.48 -6.23 30.24
CA LYS A 59 8.34 -4.85 30.71
C LYS A 59 9.57 -4.03 30.32
N GLY A 60 9.37 -2.92 29.60
CA GLY A 60 10.42 -2.00 29.14
C GLY A 60 11.02 -2.33 27.76
N SER A 61 10.70 -3.49 27.18
CA SER A 61 11.07 -3.85 25.80
C SER A 61 10.15 -4.94 25.25
N ILE A 62 9.64 -4.75 24.05
CA ILE A 62 8.83 -5.76 23.37
C ILE A 62 9.78 -6.63 22.56
N VAL A 63 9.97 -7.90 22.96
CA VAL A 63 10.87 -8.86 22.31
C VAL A 63 10.05 -9.92 21.60
N LEU A 64 10.08 -9.96 20.27
CA LEU A 64 9.31 -10.90 19.48
C LEU A 64 10.27 -11.88 18.83
N GLU A 65 10.16 -13.16 19.16
CA GLU A 65 10.84 -14.23 18.42
C GLU A 65 9.88 -14.81 17.37
N LEU A 66 10.18 -14.59 16.10
CA LEU A 66 9.34 -15.01 14.99
C LEU A 66 9.98 -16.20 14.29
N LEU A 67 9.24 -17.32 14.25
CA LEU A 67 9.63 -18.53 13.53
C LEU A 67 8.92 -18.58 12.18
N PRO A 68 9.63 -18.57 11.04
CA PRO A 68 9.01 -18.84 9.75
C PRO A 68 8.67 -20.34 9.71
N ILE A 69 7.46 -20.72 10.13
CA ILE A 69 6.97 -22.07 9.91
C ILE A 69 6.79 -22.24 8.40
N LEU A 70 7.42 -23.26 7.85
CA LEU A 70 7.34 -23.66 6.47
C LEU A 70 6.94 -25.16 6.46
N ALA A 71 6.22 -25.63 5.43
CA ALA A 71 5.70 -27.01 5.35
C ALA A 71 6.73 -28.08 5.78
N PRO A 72 6.32 -29.25 6.33
CA PRO A 72 7.17 -30.23 7.02
C PRO A 72 8.32 -30.87 6.20
N ILE A 73 8.51 -30.47 4.95
CA ILE A 73 9.54 -30.96 4.02
C ILE A 73 10.75 -29.99 3.94
N ILE A 74 10.68 -28.82 4.59
CA ILE A 74 11.69 -27.76 4.46
C ILE A 74 12.83 -27.96 5.48
N SER A 75 14.07 -27.88 4.98
CA SER A 75 15.28 -28.11 5.76
C SER A 75 15.57 -26.96 6.73
N THR A 76 16.30 -27.25 7.82
CA THR A 76 16.73 -26.23 8.81
C THR A 76 17.55 -25.10 8.17
N ALA A 77 18.35 -25.42 7.14
CA ALA A 77 19.12 -24.45 6.38
C ALA A 77 18.23 -23.47 5.60
N GLU A 78 17.11 -23.92 5.05
CA GLU A 78 16.15 -23.06 4.33
C GLU A 78 15.41 -22.11 5.28
N MET A 79 15.09 -22.55 6.50
CA MET A 79 14.52 -21.68 7.54
C MET A 79 15.50 -20.57 7.94
N THR A 80 16.77 -20.92 8.19
CA THR A 80 17.82 -19.94 8.51
C THR A 80 18.04 -18.94 7.38
N ASN A 81 18.13 -19.41 6.13
CA ASN A 81 18.25 -18.54 4.96
C ASN A 81 17.03 -17.63 4.77
N THR A 82 15.85 -18.03 5.24
CA THR A 82 14.64 -17.20 5.18
C THR A 82 14.72 -16.05 6.19
N ALA A 83 15.14 -16.33 7.42
CA ALA A 83 15.35 -15.30 8.45
C ALA A 83 16.42 -14.29 8.02
N VAL A 84 17.59 -14.76 7.58
CA VAL A 84 18.71 -13.90 7.15
C VAL A 84 18.33 -13.02 5.96
N ASP A 85 17.62 -13.57 4.98
CA ASP A 85 17.17 -12.82 3.80
C ASP A 85 16.16 -11.73 4.17
N PHE A 86 15.24 -12.02 5.10
CA PHE A 86 14.29 -11.02 5.58
C PHE A 86 14.99 -9.84 6.25
N VAL A 87 15.89 -10.11 7.20
CA VAL A 87 16.61 -9.03 7.89
C VAL A 87 17.52 -8.26 6.94
N SER A 88 18.15 -8.93 5.97
CA SER A 88 18.94 -8.28 4.92
C SER A 88 18.08 -7.39 4.01
N HIS A 89 16.86 -7.82 3.67
CA HIS A 89 15.92 -7.01 2.92
C HIS A 89 15.53 -5.74 3.71
N MET A 90 15.14 -5.89 4.98
CA MET A 90 14.79 -4.76 5.85
C MET A 90 15.96 -3.79 6.00
N LYS A 91 17.17 -4.29 6.25
CA LYS A 91 18.39 -3.48 6.35
C LYS A 91 18.66 -2.66 5.09
N ARG A 92 18.43 -3.25 3.91
CA ARG A 92 18.61 -2.57 2.62
C ARG A 92 17.55 -1.48 2.42
N VAL A 93 16.28 -1.81 2.58
CA VAL A 93 15.17 -0.87 2.30
C VAL A 93 15.15 0.28 3.30
N PHE A 94 15.30 0.00 4.60
CA PHE A 94 15.47 1.07 5.58
C PHE A 94 16.79 1.83 5.38
N GLY A 95 17.84 1.17 4.90
CA GLY A 95 19.08 1.81 4.47
C GLY A 95 18.87 2.90 3.41
N GLN A 96 17.96 2.65 2.45
CA GLN A 96 17.57 3.62 1.43
C GLN A 96 16.72 4.76 2.01
N LEU A 97 15.79 4.45 2.92
CA LEU A 97 14.83 5.41 3.47
C LEU A 97 15.38 6.26 4.62
N ARG A 98 16.45 5.86 5.32
CA ARG A 98 16.97 6.62 6.48
C ARG A 98 17.83 7.83 6.13
N GLN A 99 18.14 8.04 4.85
CA GLN A 99 18.80 9.25 4.38
C GLN A 99 17.75 10.34 4.13
N PRO A 100 18.00 11.62 4.45
CA PRO A 100 17.09 12.71 4.12
C PRO A 100 16.70 12.69 2.62
N GLY A 101 15.40 12.64 2.32
CA GLY A 101 14.88 12.53 0.94
C GLY A 101 15.06 11.16 0.27
N GLY A 102 15.57 10.16 0.99
CA GLY A 102 15.81 8.80 0.50
C GLY A 102 14.54 8.11 0.01
N ARG A 103 14.70 7.22 -0.99
CA ARG A 103 13.59 6.52 -1.66
C ARG A 103 13.86 5.01 -1.74
N ALA A 104 12.84 4.23 -1.43
CA ALA A 104 12.87 2.79 -1.63
C ALA A 104 12.55 2.48 -3.09
N GLU A 105 13.58 2.19 -3.89
CA GLU A 105 13.42 1.89 -5.31
C GLU A 105 12.51 0.67 -5.53
N GLY A 106 11.52 0.82 -6.42
CA GLY A 106 10.58 -0.25 -6.76
C GLY A 106 9.54 -0.57 -5.67
N ALA A 107 9.52 0.15 -4.54
CA ALA A 107 8.55 -0.08 -3.48
C ALA A 107 7.13 0.35 -3.91
N THR A 108 6.14 -0.50 -3.64
CA THR A 108 4.72 -0.21 -3.83
C THR A 108 4.16 0.67 -2.72
N THR A 109 2.97 1.26 -2.93
CA THR A 109 2.27 2.04 -1.88
C THR A 109 1.98 1.20 -0.64
N ALA A 110 1.67 -0.08 -0.81
CA ALA A 110 1.46 -1.02 0.30
C ALA A 110 2.75 -1.27 1.10
N GLN A 111 3.87 -1.51 0.43
CA GLN A 111 5.19 -1.66 1.08
C GLN A 111 5.58 -0.40 1.83
N LEU A 112 5.42 0.78 1.22
CA LEU A 112 5.72 2.06 1.86
C LEU A 112 4.85 2.29 3.11
N LYS A 113 3.58 1.88 3.07
CA LYS A 113 2.72 1.89 4.27
C LYS A 113 3.26 0.94 5.35
N ASN A 114 3.57 -0.30 5.02
CA ASN A 114 4.05 -1.28 6.01
C ASN A 114 5.38 -0.86 6.64
N LEU A 115 6.30 -0.31 5.85
CA LEU A 115 7.58 0.23 6.31
C LEU A 115 7.38 1.40 7.27
N ASN A 116 6.44 2.31 6.96
CA ASN A 116 6.06 3.40 7.86
C ASN A 116 5.46 2.87 9.17
N ASP A 117 4.47 1.98 9.09
CA ASP A 117 3.82 1.38 10.26
C ASP A 117 4.84 0.70 11.19
N THR A 118 5.86 0.04 10.62
CA THR A 118 6.94 -0.66 11.35
C THR A 118 7.75 0.27 12.26
N VAL A 119 8.03 1.50 11.82
CA VAL A 119 8.91 2.43 12.55
C VAL A 119 8.15 3.50 13.32
N GLN A 120 6.83 3.64 13.12
CA GLN A 120 6.03 4.73 13.67
C GLN A 120 6.06 4.78 15.21
N THR A 121 5.96 3.63 15.87
CA THR A 121 6.08 3.53 17.34
C THR A 121 7.42 4.06 17.84
N VAL A 122 8.51 3.77 17.10
CA VAL A 122 9.88 4.18 17.45
C VAL A 122 10.10 5.67 17.17
N ALA A 123 9.50 6.20 16.11
CA ALA A 123 9.57 7.62 15.78
C ALA A 123 8.85 8.51 16.81
N ASN A 124 7.78 7.99 17.42
CA ASN A 124 6.96 8.70 18.41
C ASN A 124 7.51 8.64 19.84
N ASP A 125 8.48 7.75 20.13
CA ASP A 125 9.10 7.64 21.47
C ASP A 125 10.33 8.56 21.58
N SER A 126 10.50 9.25 22.72
CA SER A 126 11.61 10.18 22.92
C SER A 126 12.99 9.52 22.87
N ASN A 127 13.09 8.22 23.21
CA ASN A 127 14.31 7.41 23.14
C ASN A 127 14.07 6.07 22.41
N GLY A 128 13.15 6.06 21.44
CA GLY A 128 12.75 4.85 20.74
C GLY A 128 13.91 4.18 20.01
N GLU A 129 13.95 2.86 20.07
CA GLU A 129 14.89 2.05 19.29
C GLU A 129 14.22 0.76 18.79
N LEU A 130 14.40 0.46 17.50
CA LEU A 130 14.00 -0.77 16.86
C LEU A 130 15.25 -1.59 16.52
N PHE A 131 15.27 -2.83 17.00
CA PHE A 131 16.27 -3.83 16.65
C PHE A 131 15.60 -4.98 15.91
N ILE A 132 16.16 -5.39 14.78
CA ILE A 132 15.72 -6.56 14.01
C ILE A 132 16.96 -7.40 13.71
N ALA A 133 16.97 -8.67 14.13
CA ALA A 133 18.08 -9.58 13.89
C ALA A 133 17.65 -10.98 13.46
N ALA A 134 18.49 -11.62 12.67
CA ALA A 134 18.46 -13.05 12.44
C ALA A 134 19.49 -13.68 13.37
N ARG A 135 19.05 -14.57 14.26
CA ARG A 135 19.89 -15.12 15.34
C ARG A 135 19.70 -16.63 15.47
N TYR A 136 20.78 -17.37 15.71
CA TYR A 136 20.71 -18.77 16.12
C TYR A 136 20.15 -18.92 17.54
N GLN A 137 19.64 -20.10 17.90
CA GLN A 137 19.10 -20.34 19.26
C GLN A 137 20.18 -20.22 20.36
N ASN A 138 21.45 -20.42 20.01
CA ASN A 138 22.58 -20.27 20.92
C ASN A 138 22.93 -18.80 21.25
N GLY A 139 22.26 -17.84 20.61
CA GLY A 139 22.49 -16.41 20.83
C GLY A 139 23.36 -15.72 19.77
N GLU A 140 23.95 -16.43 18.82
CA GLU A 140 24.83 -15.84 17.80
C GLU A 140 24.04 -15.03 16.76
N VAL A 141 24.42 -13.75 16.56
CA VAL A 141 23.82 -12.85 15.57
C VAL A 141 24.41 -13.13 14.19
N ILE A 142 23.55 -13.43 13.22
CA ILE A 142 23.94 -13.64 11.82
C ILE A 142 23.87 -12.34 11.04
N GLN A 143 22.79 -11.57 11.27
CA GLN A 143 22.55 -10.29 10.61
C GLN A 143 21.66 -9.42 11.51
N GLU A 144 21.94 -8.13 11.56
CA GLU A 144 21.15 -7.18 12.34
C GLU A 144 20.96 -5.82 11.66
N LEU A 145 19.91 -5.15 12.10
CA LEU A 145 19.55 -3.77 11.82
C LEU A 145 19.12 -3.09 13.13
N VAL A 146 19.65 -1.90 13.37
CA VAL A 146 19.24 -1.00 14.46
C VAL A 146 18.72 0.28 13.81
N ILE A 147 17.59 0.78 14.29
CA ILE A 147 16.99 2.06 13.91
C ILE A 147 16.67 2.82 15.20
N ASN A 148 17.30 3.97 15.40
CA ASN A 148 16.93 4.87 16.50
C ASN A 148 15.77 5.80 16.10
N LYS A 149 15.20 6.53 17.07
CA LYS A 149 14.14 7.52 16.85
C LYS A 149 14.39 8.47 15.67
N ASN A 150 15.58 9.06 15.55
CA ASN A 150 15.85 10.06 14.52
C ASN A 150 15.83 9.42 13.13
N GLU A 151 16.41 8.23 13.00
CA GLU A 151 16.32 7.43 11.76
C GLU A 151 14.86 7.02 11.48
N ALA A 152 14.10 6.59 12.50
CA ALA A 152 12.70 6.20 12.38
C ALA A 152 11.82 7.36 11.89
N ALA A 153 12.03 8.57 12.39
CA ALA A 153 11.33 9.77 11.94
C ALA A 153 11.61 10.08 10.46
N ILE A 154 12.88 10.00 10.02
CA ILE A 154 13.27 10.21 8.62
C ILE A 154 12.66 9.13 7.72
N ILE A 155 12.71 7.86 8.14
CA ILE A 155 12.10 6.74 7.40
C ILE A 155 10.58 6.97 7.26
N SER A 156 9.91 7.35 8.35
CA SER A 156 8.46 7.61 8.34
C SER A 156 8.08 8.73 7.37
N GLU A 157 8.84 9.83 7.40
CA GLU A 157 8.63 10.98 6.50
C GLU A 157 8.84 10.60 5.04
N ASN A 158 9.97 9.94 4.74
CA ASN A 158 10.31 9.53 3.38
C ASN A 158 9.33 8.50 2.81
N ALA A 159 8.96 7.49 3.60
CA ALA A 159 8.00 6.47 3.19
C ALA A 159 6.61 7.09 2.92
N THR A 160 6.16 8.00 3.78
CA THR A 160 4.88 8.72 3.61
C THR A 160 4.92 9.61 2.37
N SER A 161 6.00 10.34 2.15
CA SER A 161 6.16 11.25 1.01
C SER A 161 6.23 10.48 -0.31
N GLN A 162 7.01 9.39 -0.36
CA GLN A 162 7.07 8.52 -1.54
C GLN A 162 5.73 7.86 -1.83
N ARG A 163 4.98 7.45 -0.80
CA ARG A 163 3.65 6.89 -1.00
C ARG A 163 2.72 7.91 -1.66
N LYS A 164 2.70 9.14 -1.14
CA LYS A 164 1.92 10.25 -1.71
C LYS A 164 2.32 10.56 -3.15
N GLU A 165 3.61 10.51 -3.48
CA GLU A 165 4.09 10.72 -4.85
C GLU A 165 3.68 9.61 -5.81
N ILE A 166 3.74 8.35 -5.39
CA ILE A 166 3.26 7.23 -6.21
C ILE A 166 1.73 7.31 -6.39
N GLU A 167 1.00 7.66 -5.33
CA GLU A 167 -0.44 7.90 -5.39
C GLU A 167 -0.77 9.05 -6.34
N ALA A 168 -0.02 10.16 -6.29
CA ALA A 168 -0.18 11.31 -7.17
C ALA A 168 0.22 11.00 -8.63
N THR A 169 1.22 10.14 -8.85
CA THR A 169 1.70 9.74 -10.19
C THR A 169 0.81 8.66 -10.82
N GLY A 170 0.15 7.83 -10.02
CA GLY A 170 -0.81 6.81 -10.47
C GLY A 170 -2.12 7.38 -11.00
N SER A 171 -2.40 8.66 -10.71
CA SER A 171 -3.53 9.45 -11.17
C SER A 171 -3.06 10.61 -12.04
N ALA A 172 -3.18 10.50 -13.37
CA ALA A 172 -3.07 11.69 -14.21
C ALA A 172 -4.32 12.53 -14.00
N LYS A 173 -4.19 13.64 -13.25
CA LYS A 173 -5.30 14.57 -13.05
C LYS A 173 -5.51 15.38 -14.32
N LEU A 174 -6.71 15.30 -14.87
CA LEU A 174 -7.12 16.06 -16.03
C LEU A 174 -8.26 16.99 -15.65
N SER A 175 -8.06 18.27 -15.92
CA SER A 175 -9.08 19.29 -15.69
C SER A 175 -9.78 19.70 -16.96
N ARG A 176 -11.10 19.93 -16.85
CA ARG A 176 -11.98 20.38 -17.94
C ARG A 176 -11.81 19.58 -19.23
N VAL A 177 -11.91 18.26 -19.12
CA VAL A 177 -11.87 17.36 -20.27
C VAL A 177 -13.25 16.88 -20.63
N LEU A 178 -13.49 16.72 -21.94
CA LEU A 178 -14.74 16.17 -22.44
C LEU A 178 -14.76 14.66 -22.24
N MET A 179 -15.80 14.19 -21.56
CA MET A 179 -16.12 12.78 -21.41
C MET A 179 -17.48 12.51 -22.06
N ARG A 180 -17.61 11.41 -22.80
CA ARG A 180 -18.90 10.91 -23.28
C ARG A 180 -19.21 9.56 -22.66
N LEU A 181 -20.49 9.31 -22.38
CA LEU A 181 -20.92 8.00 -21.90
C LEU A 181 -20.83 6.98 -23.03
N HIS A 182 -20.36 5.79 -22.68
CA HIS A 182 -20.37 4.61 -23.55
C HIS A 182 -21.30 3.53 -23.00
N GLN A 183 -21.44 3.47 -21.68
CA GLN A 183 -22.37 2.60 -20.99
C GLN A 183 -22.95 3.38 -19.82
N SER A 184 -24.27 3.38 -19.67
CA SER A 184 -24.98 3.97 -18.52
C SER A 184 -25.58 2.87 -17.64
N SER A 185 -25.95 3.24 -16.42
CA SER A 185 -26.70 2.38 -15.50
C SER A 185 -27.75 3.20 -14.77
N VAL A 186 -28.90 2.58 -14.50
CA VAL A 186 -29.97 3.12 -13.64
C VAL A 186 -29.79 2.74 -12.17
N ASP A 187 -28.74 1.98 -11.83
CA ASP A 187 -28.43 1.60 -10.45
C ASP A 187 -28.17 2.85 -9.58
N ASP A 188 -28.45 2.73 -8.28
CA ASP A 188 -28.15 3.78 -7.31
C ASP A 188 -26.68 4.19 -7.32
N LEU A 189 -26.44 5.49 -7.11
CA LEU A 189 -25.11 6.07 -7.03
C LEU A 189 -24.33 5.49 -5.83
N LYS A 190 -23.11 5.00 -6.09
CA LYS A 190 -22.20 4.45 -5.07
C LYS A 190 -20.87 5.20 -5.08
N VAL A 191 -20.75 6.23 -4.24
CA VAL A 191 -19.54 7.06 -4.13
C VAL A 191 -18.32 6.21 -3.76
N GLY A 192 -17.20 6.48 -4.42
CA GLY A 192 -15.91 5.82 -4.20
C GLY A 192 -15.84 4.36 -4.69
N ARG A 193 -16.90 3.82 -5.28
CA ARG A 193 -16.93 2.47 -5.86
C ARG A 193 -16.92 2.56 -7.38
N LYS A 194 -16.34 1.55 -8.04
CA LYS A 194 -16.50 1.36 -9.48
C LYS A 194 -17.96 1.09 -9.81
N THR A 195 -18.49 1.83 -10.77
CA THR A 195 -19.84 1.62 -11.28
C THR A 195 -19.83 0.74 -12.52
N SER A 196 -21.02 0.33 -12.96
CA SER A 196 -21.22 -0.34 -14.25
C SER A 196 -21.22 0.65 -15.42
N GLU A 197 -21.26 1.97 -15.16
CA GLU A 197 -21.10 2.97 -16.21
C GLU A 197 -19.68 2.98 -16.75
N LYS A 198 -19.57 3.32 -18.03
CA LYS A 198 -18.29 3.55 -18.70
C LYS A 198 -18.33 4.85 -19.46
N GLY A 199 -17.27 5.63 -19.31
CA GLY A 199 -17.01 6.82 -20.10
C GLY A 199 -15.85 6.63 -21.06
N ILE A 200 -15.82 7.44 -22.11
CA ILE A 200 -14.67 7.62 -23.01
C ILE A 200 -14.19 9.06 -22.85
N VAL A 201 -12.88 9.22 -22.68
CA VAL A 201 -12.21 10.53 -22.64
C VAL A 201 -11.13 10.48 -23.71
N GLU A 202 -11.41 11.05 -24.87
CA GLU A 202 -10.57 10.88 -26.07
C GLU A 202 -9.15 11.44 -25.88
N ARG A 203 -9.00 12.46 -25.03
CA ARG A 203 -7.70 13.00 -24.61
C ARG A 203 -6.81 11.95 -23.90
N VAL A 204 -7.40 10.91 -23.32
CA VAL A 204 -6.69 9.79 -22.70
C VAL A 204 -6.54 8.64 -23.68
N ASP A 205 -7.66 8.05 -24.11
CA ASP A 205 -7.75 7.05 -25.16
C ASP A 205 -9.21 6.87 -25.62
N LEU A 206 -9.43 6.16 -26.72
CA LEU A 206 -10.76 5.85 -27.23
C LEU A 206 -11.42 4.61 -26.58
N LYS A 207 -10.83 4.06 -25.50
CA LYS A 207 -11.33 2.83 -24.87
C LYS A 207 -12.28 3.16 -23.71
N PRO A 208 -13.48 2.55 -23.65
CA PRO A 208 -14.40 2.76 -22.54
C PRO A 208 -13.80 2.32 -21.19
N ARG A 209 -13.82 3.22 -20.20
CA ARG A 209 -13.32 2.97 -18.83
C ARG A 209 -14.42 3.12 -17.80
N ALA A 210 -14.37 2.28 -16.76
CA ALA A 210 -15.33 2.33 -15.66
C ALA A 210 -15.26 3.69 -14.95
N LEU A 211 -16.41 4.20 -14.53
CA LEU A 211 -16.49 5.43 -13.75
C LEU A 211 -16.43 5.15 -12.25
N ILE A 212 -15.87 6.09 -11.50
CA ILE A 212 -15.87 6.15 -10.04
C ILE A 212 -16.23 7.58 -9.67
N TYR A 213 -17.28 7.80 -8.88
CA TYR A 213 -17.66 9.15 -8.47
C TYR A 213 -16.99 9.51 -7.15
N ALA A 214 -16.32 10.66 -7.10
CA ALA A 214 -15.65 11.13 -5.89
C ALA A 214 -16.62 11.76 -4.86
N SER A 215 -17.81 12.17 -5.31
CA SER A 215 -18.85 12.75 -4.47
C SER A 215 -20.25 12.50 -5.04
N ASP A 216 -21.27 12.62 -4.18
CA ASP A 216 -22.67 12.55 -4.61
C ASP A 216 -22.99 13.63 -5.65
N LEU A 217 -22.48 14.85 -5.47
CA LEU A 217 -22.70 15.97 -6.38
C LEU A 217 -22.22 15.66 -7.81
N ALA A 218 -20.99 15.13 -7.95
CA ALA A 218 -20.42 14.79 -9.25
C ALA A 218 -21.18 13.64 -9.91
N GLY A 219 -21.62 12.65 -9.12
CA GLY A 219 -22.39 11.52 -9.62
C GLY A 219 -23.80 11.89 -10.03
N GLN A 220 -24.50 12.67 -9.20
CA GLN A 220 -25.87 13.09 -9.45
C GLN A 220 -25.98 13.87 -10.75
N ARG A 221 -25.03 14.76 -11.04
CA ARG A 221 -25.04 15.55 -12.28
C ARG A 221 -25.04 14.69 -13.54
N ILE A 222 -24.33 13.56 -13.55
CA ILE A 222 -24.33 12.61 -14.67
C ILE A 222 -25.58 11.73 -14.64
N LYS A 223 -26.02 11.31 -13.44
CA LYS A 223 -27.23 10.49 -13.26
C LYS A 223 -28.50 11.19 -13.70
N ASP A 224 -28.63 12.49 -13.41
CA ASP A 224 -29.78 13.29 -13.83
C ASP A 224 -29.92 13.25 -15.36
N GLU A 225 -28.83 13.34 -16.10
CA GLU A 225 -28.86 13.25 -17.58
C GLU A 225 -29.13 11.82 -18.08
N ILE A 226 -28.76 10.79 -17.31
CA ILE A 226 -29.11 9.39 -17.63
C ILE A 226 -30.60 9.11 -17.43
N LEU A 227 -31.21 9.73 -16.41
CA LEU A 227 -32.58 9.47 -15.99
C LEU A 227 -33.62 10.42 -16.62
N LYS A 228 -33.20 11.40 -17.41
CA LYS A 228 -34.11 12.29 -18.14
C LYS A 228 -34.90 11.51 -19.20
N ASP A 229 -36.22 11.70 -19.20
CA ASP A 229 -37.14 11.01 -20.11
C ASP A 229 -37.09 11.54 -21.56
N ASP A 230 -36.55 12.75 -21.77
CA ASP A 230 -36.60 13.49 -23.03
C ASP A 230 -35.27 13.59 -23.78
N GLY A 231 -34.20 12.96 -23.28
CA GLY A 231 -32.86 13.05 -23.84
C GLY A 231 -32.13 11.71 -23.89
N ASN A 232 -31.25 11.55 -24.89
CA ASN A 232 -30.36 10.41 -24.96
C ASN A 232 -29.02 10.76 -24.27
N PRO A 233 -28.67 10.13 -23.13
CA PRO A 233 -27.42 10.43 -22.42
C PRO A 233 -26.15 10.10 -23.23
N PHE A 234 -26.26 9.29 -24.28
CA PHE A 234 -25.14 8.99 -25.18
C PHE A 234 -24.87 10.08 -26.22
N GLN A 235 -25.81 11.02 -26.39
CA GLN A 235 -25.65 12.24 -27.20
C GLN A 235 -25.22 13.43 -26.33
N LYS A 236 -24.83 13.21 -25.07
CA LYS A 236 -24.33 14.25 -24.16
C LYS A 236 -22.82 14.15 -23.96
N GLY A 237 -22.19 15.32 -23.88
CA GLY A 237 -20.80 15.50 -23.48
C GLY A 237 -20.73 16.10 -22.08
N PHE A 238 -19.87 15.56 -21.23
CA PHE A 238 -19.67 16.02 -19.86
C PHE A 238 -18.28 16.64 -19.75
N VAL A 239 -18.20 17.93 -19.43
CA VAL A 239 -16.93 18.59 -19.14
C VAL A 239 -16.59 18.34 -17.68
N VAL A 240 -15.56 17.54 -17.44
CA VAL A 240 -15.26 17.02 -16.11
C VAL A 240 -13.82 17.31 -15.67
N ASP A 241 -13.62 17.38 -14.36
CA ASP A 241 -12.33 17.11 -13.75
C ASP A 241 -12.28 15.65 -13.33
N LEU A 242 -11.22 14.94 -13.71
CA LEU A 242 -11.06 13.53 -13.38
C LEU A 242 -9.62 13.16 -13.03
N ASP A 243 -9.48 12.10 -12.25
CA ASP A 243 -8.23 11.38 -12.10
C ASP A 243 -8.27 10.11 -12.97
N VAL A 244 -7.24 9.92 -13.79
CA VAL A 244 -7.07 8.69 -14.58
C VAL A 244 -6.42 7.61 -13.72
N GLU A 245 -7.20 6.62 -13.30
CA GLU A 245 -6.69 5.47 -12.54
C GLU A 245 -5.91 4.55 -13.47
N THR A 246 -4.62 4.35 -13.19
CA THR A 246 -3.75 3.49 -14.01
C THR A 246 -3.34 2.20 -13.31
N VAL A 247 -3.15 1.13 -14.09
CA VAL A 247 -2.50 -0.12 -13.64
C VAL A 247 -1.43 -0.49 -14.64
N GLY A 248 -0.16 -0.52 -14.20
CA GLY A 248 0.99 -0.75 -15.08
C GLY A 248 1.09 0.31 -16.19
N GLY A 249 0.81 1.58 -15.86
CA GLY A 249 0.83 2.71 -16.80
C GLY A 249 -0.34 2.75 -17.80
N LYS A 250 -1.28 1.80 -17.74
CA LYS A 250 -2.45 1.76 -18.63
C LYS A 250 -3.70 2.26 -17.90
N PRO A 251 -4.49 3.18 -18.49
CA PRO A 251 -5.77 3.61 -17.94
C PRO A 251 -6.72 2.44 -17.69
N ARG A 252 -7.39 2.44 -16.53
CA ARG A 252 -8.34 1.41 -16.10
C ARG A 252 -9.69 1.96 -15.66
N ALA A 253 -9.72 3.14 -15.05
CA ALA A 253 -10.95 3.80 -14.63
C ALA A 253 -10.78 5.32 -14.66
N TYR A 254 -11.89 6.05 -14.68
CA TYR A 254 -11.92 7.49 -14.48
C TYR A 254 -12.61 7.79 -13.17
N ARG A 255 -11.89 8.44 -12.25
CA ARG A 255 -12.47 8.95 -11.02
C ARG A 255 -12.93 10.38 -11.26
N ILE A 256 -14.24 10.59 -11.35
CA ILE A 256 -14.87 11.88 -11.62
C ILE A 256 -14.85 12.71 -10.34
N LEU A 257 -14.14 13.84 -10.38
CA LEU A 257 -13.97 14.76 -9.27
C LEU A 257 -15.06 15.84 -9.28
N ALA A 258 -15.36 16.37 -10.46
CA ALA A 258 -16.37 17.40 -10.67
C ALA A 258 -16.92 17.34 -12.09
N VAL A 259 -18.17 17.79 -12.26
CA VAL A 259 -18.81 17.99 -13.55
C VAL A 259 -19.14 19.47 -13.66
N HIS A 260 -18.55 20.15 -14.64
CA HIS A 260 -18.70 21.59 -14.83
C HIS A 260 -19.85 21.92 -15.77
N GLU A 261 -19.98 21.15 -16.84
CA GLU A 261 -20.92 21.43 -17.92
C GLU A 261 -21.42 20.12 -18.55
N VAL A 262 -22.64 20.18 -19.06
CA VAL A 262 -23.23 19.14 -19.91
C VAL A 262 -23.60 19.82 -21.23
N ILE A 263 -23.05 19.30 -22.32
CA ILE A 263 -23.28 19.80 -23.67
C ILE A 263 -24.00 18.74 -24.51
N ASP A 264 -24.77 19.18 -25.48
CA ASP A 264 -25.31 18.31 -26.53
C ASP A 264 -24.24 18.04 -27.60
N LEU A 265 -24.15 16.79 -28.05
CA LEU A 265 -23.22 16.33 -29.07
C LEU A 265 -23.89 16.15 -30.44
N ASP A 266 -25.18 16.48 -30.57
CA ASP A 266 -25.89 16.47 -31.86
C ASP A 266 -25.63 17.78 -32.64
N GLU A 267 -25.56 17.60 -33.96
CA GLU A 267 -24.73 18.29 -34.96
C GLU A 267 -25.21 19.68 -35.44
N ASP A 268 -24.23 20.52 -35.80
CA ASP A 268 -24.16 21.27 -37.08
C ASP A 268 -22.64 21.28 -37.44
N ASP A 269 -22.12 20.73 -38.55
CA ASP A 269 -22.62 20.34 -39.88
C ASP A 269 -22.09 18.96 -40.34
#